data_AF-S6UVC3-F1
#
_entry.id   AF-S6UVC3-F1
#
_cell.length_a   1.000
_cell.length_b   1.000
_cell.length_c   1.000
_cell.angle_alpha   90.00
_cell.angle_beta   90.00
_cell.angle_gamma   90.00
#
_symmetry.space_group_name_H-M   'P 1'
#
loop_
_entity.id
_entity.type
_entity.pdbx_description
1 polymer ?
#
loop_
_entity_poly.entity_id
_entity_poly.type
_entity_poly.pdbx_seq_one_letter_code
_entity_poly.pdbx_strand_id
1 'polypeptide(L)'
;MTVTNRAVAIESCENVLREDYRYNVENQIWPSINARILRLLTRTHELSDAYVELYGTLADQPNALTSFFDVLNTTVYSWNPKRVKEAREARDELTDLNVRIAEVSKLLSDLISRRTEVQGKSSFSSETHYHIIDVARDAGKGNGLFESYIEKQLDKLTYQFDLKYWPSISEFVTAIGADAGKAVTVANGPTAIAATEGRRSGLADFLKAFEASLDSNRARRHGWIPNSFSLSDNSMSSLVNCALELEVDELIDSSFVKRFRQREREKAASRVKDD
;
A
#
# COMPACT_ATOMS: atom_id res chain seq x y z
N MET A 1 35.22 21.99 -8.98
CA MET A 1 35.38 21.33 -7.66
C MET A 1 36.74 20.65 -7.64
N THR A 2 37.58 20.85 -6.61
CA THR A 2 38.93 20.27 -6.54
C THR A 2 38.86 18.77 -6.22
N VAL A 3 39.88 18.00 -6.59
CA VAL A 3 39.98 16.55 -6.29
C VAL A 3 39.82 16.28 -4.79
N THR A 4 40.38 17.14 -3.95
CA THR A 4 40.26 17.08 -2.49
C THR A 4 38.80 17.19 -2.01
N ASN A 5 38.00 18.08 -2.60
CA ASN A 5 36.59 18.24 -2.21
C ASN A 5 35.74 17.02 -2.64
N ARG A 6 36.11 16.34 -3.72
CA ARG A 6 35.43 15.10 -4.14
C ARG A 6 35.70 13.96 -3.15
N ALA A 7 36.94 13.78 -2.73
CA ALA A 7 37.30 12.74 -1.77
C ALA A 7 36.57 12.94 -0.42
N VAL A 8 36.49 14.18 0.06
CA VAL A 8 35.75 14.52 1.29
C VAL A 8 34.26 14.19 1.16
N ALA A 9 33.64 14.52 0.03
CA ALA A 9 32.23 14.24 -0.19
C ALA A 9 31.91 12.74 -0.20
N ILE A 10 32.73 11.95 -0.90
CA ILE A 10 32.61 10.48 -0.95
C ILE A 10 32.76 9.90 0.46
N GLU A 11 33.84 10.24 1.14
CA GLU A 11 34.12 9.71 2.48
C GLU A 11 33.05 10.08 3.50
N SER A 12 32.47 11.28 3.40
CA SER A 12 31.37 11.69 4.28
C SER A 12 30.10 10.86 4.06
N CYS A 13 29.76 10.56 2.81
CA CYS A 13 28.62 9.69 2.50
C CYS A 13 28.86 8.25 2.93
N GLU A 14 30.05 7.71 2.67
CA GLU A 14 30.41 6.35 3.07
C GLU A 14 30.51 6.20 4.60
N ASN A 15 30.91 7.24 5.32
CA ASN A 15 30.94 7.21 6.78
C ASN A 15 29.55 7.11 7.40
N VAL A 16 28.54 7.81 6.85
CA VAL A 16 27.15 7.61 7.27
C VAL A 16 26.75 6.14 7.11
N LEU A 17 27.02 5.56 5.94
CA LEU A 17 26.74 4.15 5.67
C LEU A 17 27.49 3.20 6.63
N ARG A 18 28.77 3.45 6.91
CA ARG A 18 29.57 2.64 7.85
C ARG A 18 29.04 2.74 9.29
N GLU A 19 28.61 3.92 9.71
CA GLU A 19 28.03 4.15 11.03
C GLU A 19 26.70 3.40 11.20
N ASP A 20 25.82 3.47 10.20
CA ASP A 20 24.56 2.72 10.17
C ASP A 20 24.81 1.21 10.21
N TYR A 21 25.78 0.72 9.42
CA TYR A 21 26.17 -0.69 9.43
C TYR A 21 26.67 -1.12 10.81
N ARG A 22 27.56 -0.33 11.44
CA ARG A 22 28.10 -0.61 12.76
C ARG A 22 26.98 -0.68 13.80
N TYR A 23 26.10 0.33 13.82
CA TYR A 23 24.94 0.37 14.72
C TYR A 23 24.05 -0.86 14.56
N ASN A 24 23.72 -1.25 13.32
CA ASN A 24 22.88 -2.41 13.05
C ASN A 24 23.52 -3.72 13.48
N VAL A 25 24.83 -3.89 13.27
CA VAL A 25 25.57 -5.09 13.70
C VAL A 25 25.64 -5.18 15.22
N GLU A 26 25.99 -4.09 15.90
CA GLU A 26 26.07 -4.03 17.37
C GLU A 26 24.72 -4.36 18.02
N ASN A 27 23.61 -3.91 17.41
CA ASN A 27 22.26 -4.16 17.90
C ASN A 27 21.60 -5.43 17.35
N GLN A 28 22.29 -6.20 16.49
CA GLN A 28 21.78 -7.42 15.84
C GLN A 28 20.46 -7.24 15.07
N ILE A 29 20.31 -6.10 14.38
CA ILE A 29 19.12 -5.74 13.63
C ILE A 29 19.40 -5.59 12.13
N TRP A 30 18.32 -5.66 11.34
CA TRP A 30 18.30 -5.37 9.90
C TRP A 30 19.40 -6.04 9.02
N PRO A 31 19.60 -7.38 9.05
CA PRO A 31 20.64 -8.05 8.25
C PRO A 31 20.55 -7.78 6.74
N SER A 32 19.34 -7.64 6.21
CA SER A 32 19.10 -7.32 4.80
C SER A 32 19.50 -5.88 4.42
N ILE A 33 19.38 -4.94 5.35
CA ILE A 33 19.84 -3.56 5.14
C ILE A 33 21.37 -3.53 5.18
N ASN A 34 21.98 -4.26 6.11
CA ASN A 34 23.44 -4.39 6.21
C ASN A 34 24.06 -4.93 4.93
N ALA A 35 23.47 -5.98 4.35
CA ALA A 35 23.93 -6.52 3.07
C ALA A 35 23.91 -5.48 1.94
N ARG A 36 22.96 -4.55 1.94
CA ARG A 36 22.86 -3.48 0.93
C ARG A 36 23.82 -2.34 1.20
N ILE A 37 23.98 -1.93 2.46
CA ILE A 37 24.97 -0.94 2.84
C ILE A 37 26.36 -1.37 2.35
N LEU A 38 26.73 -2.63 2.59
CA LEU A 38 27.99 -3.18 2.08
C LEU A 38 28.08 -3.10 0.54
N ARG A 39 26.98 -3.35 -0.17
CA ARG A 39 26.96 -3.20 -1.64
C ARG A 39 27.17 -1.77 -2.10
N LEU A 40 26.50 -0.80 -1.47
CA LEU A 40 26.70 0.63 -1.77
C LEU A 40 28.17 1.02 -1.55
N LEU A 41 28.77 0.56 -0.44
CA LEU A 41 30.18 0.78 -0.12
C LEU A 41 31.15 0.14 -1.14
N THR A 42 30.76 -0.94 -1.82
CA THR A 42 31.59 -1.55 -2.88
C THR A 42 31.46 -0.86 -4.25
N ARG A 43 30.43 -0.02 -4.44
CA ARG A 43 30.11 0.64 -5.72
C ARG A 43 30.44 2.13 -5.71
N THR A 44 31.46 2.54 -4.95
CA THR A 44 31.92 3.94 -4.83
C THR A 44 32.09 4.64 -6.17
N HIS A 45 32.67 3.95 -7.17
CA HIS A 45 32.89 4.54 -8.49
C HIS A 45 31.58 4.98 -9.15
N GLU A 46 30.58 4.10 -9.16
CA GLU A 46 29.24 4.36 -9.72
C GLU A 46 28.51 5.48 -8.97
N LEU A 47 28.71 5.57 -7.65
CA LEU A 47 28.02 6.52 -6.78
C LEU A 47 28.76 7.85 -6.57
N SER A 48 30.00 7.95 -7.04
CA SER A 48 30.88 9.07 -6.71
C SER A 48 30.33 10.45 -7.08
N ASP A 49 29.70 10.60 -8.25
CA ASP A 49 29.03 11.85 -8.64
C ASP A 49 27.78 12.13 -7.80
N ALA A 50 27.01 11.08 -7.48
CA ALA A 50 25.83 11.21 -6.62
C ALA A 50 26.21 11.62 -5.20
N TYR A 51 27.30 11.08 -4.65
CA TYR A 51 27.82 11.45 -3.33
C TYR A 51 28.32 12.89 -3.30
N VAL A 52 28.97 13.36 -4.38
CA VAL A 52 29.35 14.76 -4.52
C VAL A 52 28.13 15.68 -4.49
N GLU A 53 27.07 15.34 -5.22
CA GLU A 53 25.84 16.12 -5.25
C GLU A 53 25.10 16.11 -3.90
N LEU A 54 24.99 14.93 -3.26
CA LEU A 54 24.39 14.77 -1.94
C LEU A 54 25.13 15.59 -0.89
N TYR A 55 26.47 15.46 -0.84
CA TYR A 55 27.28 16.22 0.09
C TYR A 55 27.13 17.72 -0.14
N GLY A 56 27.25 18.18 -1.39
CA GLY A 56 27.14 19.61 -1.71
C GLY A 56 25.77 20.23 -1.42
N THR A 57 24.72 19.42 -1.24
CA THR A 57 23.37 19.90 -0.97
C THR A 57 22.88 19.64 0.46
N LEU A 58 23.43 18.64 1.14
CA LEU A 58 22.95 18.19 2.45
C LEU A 58 23.97 18.35 3.59
N ALA A 59 25.27 18.49 3.30
CA ALA A 59 26.30 18.45 4.34
C ALA A 59 26.22 19.62 5.35
N ASP A 60 25.70 20.78 4.92
CA ASP A 60 25.57 21.96 5.78
C ASP A 60 24.43 21.84 6.82
N GLN A 61 23.55 20.84 6.66
CA GLN A 61 22.38 20.63 7.50
C GLN A 61 22.58 19.40 8.39
N PRO A 62 22.55 19.54 9.72
CA PRO A 62 22.68 18.40 10.62
C PRO A 62 21.67 17.30 10.31
N ASN A 63 22.11 16.05 10.34
CA ASN A 63 21.31 14.84 10.11
C ASN A 63 20.65 14.71 8.72
N ALA A 64 20.80 15.69 7.81
CA ALA A 64 20.14 15.65 6.50
C ALA A 64 20.70 14.53 5.61
N LEU A 65 22.03 14.34 5.64
CA LEU A 65 22.70 13.26 4.91
C LEU A 65 22.32 11.87 5.46
N THR A 66 22.32 11.71 6.79
CA THR A 66 21.85 10.49 7.47
C THR A 66 20.40 10.18 7.12
N SER A 67 19.51 11.17 7.25
CA SER A 67 18.09 11.01 6.94
C SER A 67 17.85 10.65 5.47
N PHE A 68 18.69 11.13 4.55
CA PHE A 68 18.61 10.72 3.15
C PHE A 68 18.90 9.24 2.98
N PHE A 69 19.98 8.73 3.59
CA PHE A 69 20.33 7.31 3.50
C PHE A 69 19.34 6.41 4.23
N ASP A 70 18.77 6.85 5.36
CA ASP A 70 17.65 6.18 6.02
C ASP A 70 16.45 6.05 5.09
N VAL A 71 16.06 7.13 4.41
CA VAL A 71 14.96 7.12 3.45
C VAL A 71 15.25 6.18 2.28
N LEU A 72 16.47 6.19 1.72
CA LEU A 72 16.88 5.28 0.66
C LEU A 72 16.77 3.82 1.12
N ASN A 73 17.40 3.47 2.25
CA ASN A 73 17.46 2.12 2.77
C ASN A 73 16.07 1.57 3.12
N THR A 74 15.24 2.37 3.78
CA THR A 74 13.87 1.99 4.16
C THR A 74 12.95 1.86 2.94
N THR A 75 13.08 2.73 1.94
CA THR A 75 12.31 2.63 0.69
C THR A 75 12.66 1.36 -0.07
N VAL A 76 13.96 1.08 -0.26
CA VAL A 76 14.45 -0.14 -0.93
C VAL A 76 14.08 -1.38 -0.11
N TYR A 77 14.08 -1.31 1.23
CA TYR A 77 13.68 -2.44 2.10
C TYR A 77 12.20 -2.76 1.95
N SER A 78 11.38 -1.73 1.90
CA SER A 78 9.95 -1.85 1.65
C SER A 78 9.65 -2.28 0.21
N TRP A 79 10.55 -1.96 -0.73
CA TRP A 79 10.47 -2.36 -2.12
C TRP A 79 10.91 -3.81 -2.32
N ASN A 80 9.97 -4.74 -2.11
CA ASN A 80 10.09 -6.12 -2.51
C ASN A 80 9.15 -6.37 -3.71
N PRO A 81 9.65 -6.56 -4.94
CA PRO A 81 8.83 -6.77 -6.14
C PRO A 81 7.79 -7.89 -5.99
N LYS A 82 8.13 -8.95 -5.25
CA LYS A 82 7.22 -10.06 -4.96
C LYS A 82 6.09 -9.61 -4.03
N ARG A 83 6.40 -8.89 -2.95
CA ARG A 83 5.37 -8.35 -2.03
C ARG A 83 4.49 -7.28 -2.68
N VAL A 84 5.06 -6.46 -3.55
CA VAL A 84 4.30 -5.46 -4.32
C VAL A 84 3.34 -6.15 -5.28
N LYS A 85 3.79 -7.22 -5.95
CA LYS A 85 2.93 -8.05 -6.81
C LYS A 85 1.81 -8.72 -6.00
N GLU A 86 2.14 -9.39 -4.90
CA GLU A 86 1.16 -10.04 -4.00
C GLU A 86 0.12 -9.04 -3.48
N ALA A 87 0.55 -7.82 -3.09
CA ALA A 87 -0.37 -6.78 -2.63
C ALA A 87 -1.33 -6.28 -3.73
N ARG A 88 -0.88 -6.25 -4.99
CA ARG A 88 -1.74 -5.91 -6.13
C ARG A 88 -2.73 -7.02 -6.43
N GLU A 89 -2.26 -8.27 -6.46
CA GLU A 89 -3.10 -9.45 -6.66
C GLU A 89 -4.19 -9.52 -5.58
N ALA A 90 -3.85 -9.30 -4.31
CA ALA A 90 -4.82 -9.25 -3.22
C ALA A 90 -5.84 -8.10 -3.37
N ARG A 91 -5.41 -6.90 -3.81
CA ARG A 91 -6.33 -5.78 -4.07
C ARG A 91 -7.29 -6.11 -5.21
N ASP A 92 -6.76 -6.62 -6.31
CA ASP A 92 -7.56 -6.95 -7.49
C ASP A 92 -8.54 -8.09 -7.17
N GLU A 93 -8.09 -9.09 -6.40
CA GLU A 93 -8.93 -10.17 -5.88
C GLU A 93 -10.06 -9.63 -4.99
N LEU A 94 -9.77 -8.78 -4.00
CA LEU A 94 -10.79 -8.16 -3.15
C LEU A 94 -11.79 -7.33 -3.96
N THR A 95 -11.32 -6.63 -5.00
CA THR A 95 -12.18 -5.85 -5.89
C THR A 95 -13.13 -6.77 -6.69
N ASP A 96 -12.60 -7.82 -7.30
CA ASP A 96 -13.40 -8.82 -8.03
C ASP A 96 -14.40 -9.53 -7.11
N LEU A 97 -13.97 -9.88 -5.89
CA LEU A 97 -14.85 -10.48 -4.88
C LEU A 97 -16.01 -9.55 -4.52
N ASN A 98 -15.76 -8.26 -4.30
CA ASN A 98 -16.83 -7.30 -3.98
C ASN A 98 -17.85 -7.17 -5.12
N VAL A 99 -17.38 -7.12 -6.39
CA VAL A 99 -18.26 -7.12 -7.56
C VAL A 99 -19.10 -8.39 -7.61
N ARG A 100 -18.48 -9.56 -7.44
CA ARG A 100 -19.17 -10.86 -7.45
C ARG A 100 -20.16 -10.99 -6.31
N ILE A 101 -19.82 -10.53 -5.11
CA ILE A 101 -20.74 -10.52 -3.96
C ILE A 101 -21.95 -9.66 -4.29
N ALA A 102 -21.78 -8.48 -4.90
CA ALA A 102 -22.89 -7.63 -5.30
C ALA A 102 -23.81 -8.31 -6.33
N GLU A 103 -23.24 -8.92 -7.37
CA GLU A 103 -23.98 -9.63 -8.42
C GLU A 103 -24.75 -10.85 -7.89
N VAL A 104 -24.07 -11.70 -7.11
CA VAL A 104 -24.67 -12.90 -6.53
C VAL A 104 -25.73 -12.54 -5.49
N SER A 105 -25.50 -11.50 -4.69
CA SER A 105 -26.49 -11.02 -3.72
C SER A 105 -27.76 -10.54 -4.42
N LYS A 106 -27.62 -9.80 -5.54
CA LYS A 106 -28.78 -9.39 -6.34
C LYS A 106 -29.58 -10.60 -6.85
N LEU A 107 -28.88 -11.56 -7.48
CA LEU A 107 -29.53 -12.77 -7.99
C LEU A 107 -30.22 -13.57 -6.89
N LEU A 108 -29.55 -13.76 -5.74
CA LEU A 108 -30.09 -14.50 -4.62
C LEU A 108 -31.30 -13.79 -3.99
N SER A 109 -31.24 -12.47 -3.85
CA SER A 109 -32.36 -11.66 -3.36
C SER A 109 -33.59 -11.81 -4.25
N ASP A 110 -33.42 -11.78 -5.58
CA ASP A 110 -34.51 -11.98 -6.54
C ASP A 110 -35.12 -13.38 -6.42
N LEU A 111 -34.29 -14.42 -6.28
CA LEU A 111 -34.75 -15.80 -6.11
C LEU A 111 -35.51 -16.01 -4.78
N ILE A 112 -35.01 -15.46 -3.67
CA ILE A 112 -35.68 -15.55 -2.36
C ILE A 112 -37.02 -14.81 -2.38
N SER A 113 -37.05 -13.62 -2.98
CA SER A 113 -38.29 -12.84 -3.16
C SER A 113 -39.31 -13.61 -4.00
N ARG A 114 -38.85 -14.19 -5.12
CA ARG A 114 -39.72 -15.00 -5.99
C ARG A 114 -40.24 -16.26 -5.30
N ARG A 115 -39.40 -16.96 -4.52
CA ARG A 115 -39.83 -18.11 -3.72
C ARG A 115 -40.95 -17.72 -2.76
N THR A 116 -40.76 -16.62 -2.04
CA THR A 116 -41.74 -16.10 -1.07
C THR A 116 -43.07 -15.76 -1.75
N GLU A 117 -43.02 -15.13 -2.93
CA GLU A 117 -44.22 -14.81 -3.71
C GLU A 117 -44.97 -16.06 -4.18
N VAL A 118 -44.26 -17.08 -4.68
CA VAL A 118 -44.87 -18.34 -5.14
C VAL A 118 -45.51 -19.09 -3.97
N GLN A 119 -44.84 -19.15 -2.81
CA GLN A 119 -45.41 -19.76 -1.61
C GLN A 119 -46.68 -19.02 -1.14
N GLY A 120 -46.68 -17.69 -1.19
CA GLY A 120 -47.85 -16.90 -0.81
C GLY A 120 -49.07 -17.05 -1.74
N LYS A 121 -48.87 -17.53 -2.98
CA LYS A 121 -49.92 -17.65 -4.01
C LYS A 121 -50.32 -19.09 -4.33
N SER A 122 -49.56 -20.08 -3.87
CA SER A 122 -49.79 -21.49 -4.21
C SER A 122 -50.24 -22.31 -2.99
N SER A 123 -50.75 -23.52 -3.23
CA SER A 123 -51.02 -24.50 -2.17
C SER A 123 -49.75 -25.22 -1.68
N PHE A 124 -48.58 -24.84 -2.18
CA PHE A 124 -47.30 -25.45 -1.85
C PHE A 124 -46.45 -24.52 -0.99
N SER A 125 -45.84 -25.09 0.04
CA SER A 125 -44.84 -24.43 0.90
C SER A 125 -43.51 -25.19 0.80
N SER A 126 -42.41 -24.52 1.15
CA SER A 126 -41.12 -25.19 1.35
C SER A 126 -40.63 -24.90 2.76
N GLU A 127 -40.07 -25.90 3.42
CA GLU A 127 -39.53 -25.85 4.79
C GLU A 127 -38.20 -25.07 4.84
N THR A 128 -38.27 -23.81 4.45
CA THR A 128 -37.14 -22.88 4.40
C THR A 128 -37.37 -21.74 5.37
N HIS A 129 -36.29 -21.14 5.90
CA HIS A 129 -36.42 -20.01 6.82
C HIS A 129 -37.26 -18.88 6.23
N TYR A 130 -38.12 -18.34 7.09
CA TYR A 130 -39.01 -17.22 6.78
C TYR A 130 -38.59 -15.95 7.52
N HIS A 131 -38.07 -16.09 8.75
CA HIS A 131 -37.57 -14.99 9.56
C HIS A 131 -36.03 -14.91 9.56
N ILE A 132 -35.47 -13.71 9.53
CA ILE A 132 -34.01 -13.52 9.58
C ILE A 132 -33.38 -14.04 10.87
N ILE A 133 -34.11 -14.00 12.00
CA ILE A 133 -33.62 -14.54 13.27
C ILE A 133 -33.48 -16.07 13.22
N ASP A 134 -34.30 -16.77 12.43
CA ASP A 134 -34.12 -18.22 12.23
C ASP A 134 -32.81 -18.51 11.49
N VAL A 135 -32.46 -17.68 10.51
CA VAL A 135 -31.16 -17.75 9.82
C VAL A 135 -30.01 -17.48 10.79
N ALA A 136 -30.13 -16.44 11.63
CA ALA A 136 -29.13 -16.10 12.63
C ALA A 136 -28.94 -17.21 13.68
N ARG A 137 -30.04 -17.85 14.11
CA ARG A 137 -30.02 -18.98 15.04
C ARG A 137 -29.27 -20.16 14.42
N ASP A 138 -29.60 -20.52 13.20
CA ASP A 138 -28.96 -21.64 12.52
C ASP A 138 -27.48 -21.38 12.23
N ALA A 139 -27.11 -20.16 11.85
CA ALA A 139 -25.70 -19.76 11.68
C ALA A 139 -24.93 -19.66 13.01
N GLY A 140 -25.63 -19.37 14.10
CA GLY A 140 -25.07 -19.25 15.45
C GLY A 140 -24.86 -20.58 16.17
N LYS A 141 -25.38 -21.70 15.66
CA LYS A 141 -25.22 -23.03 16.26
C LYS A 141 -23.73 -23.36 16.46
N GLY A 142 -23.37 -23.77 17.67
CA GLY A 142 -22.00 -24.06 18.07
C GLY A 142 -21.21 -22.84 18.54
N ASN A 143 -21.77 -21.63 18.47
CA ASN A 143 -21.21 -20.45 19.12
C ASN A 143 -21.80 -20.30 20.52
N GLY A 144 -21.11 -20.83 21.54
CA GLY A 144 -21.60 -20.86 22.92
C GLY A 144 -21.91 -19.47 23.51
N LEU A 145 -21.26 -18.40 23.04
CA LEU A 145 -21.60 -17.03 23.46
C LEU A 145 -22.92 -16.56 22.85
N PHE A 146 -23.16 -16.87 21.59
CA PHE A 146 -24.42 -16.56 20.93
C PHE A 146 -25.58 -17.31 21.60
N GLU A 147 -25.45 -18.63 21.78
CA GLU A 147 -26.49 -19.49 22.37
C GLU A 147 -26.79 -19.09 23.83
N SER A 148 -25.76 -18.81 24.62
CA SER A 148 -25.95 -18.51 26.05
C SER A 148 -26.50 -17.12 26.31
N TYR A 149 -26.07 -16.11 25.53
CA TYR A 149 -26.34 -14.71 25.86
C TYR A 149 -27.26 -13.98 24.87
N ILE A 150 -27.22 -14.35 23.59
CA ILE A 150 -27.88 -13.58 22.51
C ILE A 150 -29.17 -14.26 22.06
N GLU A 151 -29.18 -15.57 21.88
CA GLU A 151 -30.32 -16.33 21.32
C GLU A 151 -31.63 -16.05 22.07
N LYS A 152 -31.61 -16.18 23.40
CA LYS A 152 -32.80 -15.93 24.24
C LYS A 152 -33.31 -14.49 24.16
N GLN A 153 -32.45 -13.51 23.85
CA GLN A 153 -32.86 -12.13 23.70
C GLN A 153 -33.51 -11.90 22.33
N LEU A 154 -32.95 -12.50 21.28
CA LEU A 154 -33.52 -12.46 19.93
C LEU A 154 -34.87 -13.16 19.87
N ASP A 155 -35.06 -14.27 20.59
CA ASP A 155 -36.36 -14.94 20.69
C ASP A 155 -37.42 -14.03 21.30
N LYS A 156 -37.09 -13.34 22.41
CA LYS A 156 -38.02 -12.38 23.04
C LYS A 156 -38.43 -11.27 22.08
N LEU A 157 -37.49 -10.71 21.32
CA LEU A 157 -37.78 -9.69 20.32
C LEU A 157 -38.66 -10.22 19.19
N THR A 158 -38.42 -11.47 18.76
CA THR A 158 -39.20 -12.13 17.71
C THR A 158 -40.65 -12.36 18.16
N TYR A 159 -40.88 -12.71 19.44
CA TYR A 159 -42.24 -12.84 19.99
C TYR A 159 -42.94 -11.51 20.24
N GLN A 160 -42.18 -10.42 20.43
CA GLN A 160 -42.73 -9.10 20.73
C GLN A 160 -43.21 -8.35 19.49
N PHE A 161 -42.55 -8.54 18.35
CA PHE A 161 -42.83 -7.81 17.12
C PHE A 161 -43.18 -8.76 15.98
N ASP A 162 -44.33 -8.52 15.34
CA ASP A 162 -44.75 -9.30 14.18
C ASP A 162 -43.87 -9.01 12.93
N LEU A 163 -44.11 -9.79 11.88
CA LEU A 163 -43.32 -9.79 10.65
C LEU A 163 -43.25 -8.42 9.94
N LYS A 164 -44.17 -7.49 10.18
CA LYS A 164 -44.17 -6.19 9.49
C LYS A 164 -43.07 -5.24 10.02
N TYR A 165 -42.47 -5.57 11.17
CA TYR A 165 -41.40 -4.79 11.78
C TYR A 165 -40.00 -5.26 11.38
N TRP A 166 -39.88 -6.42 10.74
CA TRP A 166 -38.61 -7.01 10.38
C TRP A 166 -38.38 -6.94 8.87
N PRO A 167 -37.18 -6.57 8.41
CA PRO A 167 -36.84 -6.71 7.00
C PRO A 167 -36.88 -8.18 6.59
N SER A 168 -37.32 -8.42 5.37
CA SER A 168 -37.30 -9.73 4.74
C SER A 168 -35.87 -10.23 4.51
N ILE A 169 -35.71 -11.55 4.39
CA ILE A 169 -34.40 -12.16 4.12
C ILE A 169 -33.80 -11.62 2.81
N SER A 170 -34.62 -11.37 1.78
CA SER A 170 -34.15 -10.77 0.52
C SER A 170 -33.65 -9.34 0.70
N GLU A 171 -34.28 -8.53 1.56
CA GLU A 171 -33.78 -7.19 1.91
C GLU A 171 -32.43 -7.24 2.63
N PHE A 172 -32.21 -8.20 3.53
CA PHE A 172 -30.89 -8.43 4.14
C PHE A 172 -29.83 -8.78 3.10
N VAL A 173 -30.13 -9.70 2.18
CA VAL A 173 -29.20 -10.06 1.09
C VAL A 173 -28.94 -8.86 0.17
N THR A 174 -29.96 -8.05 -0.11
CA THR A 174 -29.81 -6.82 -0.89
C THR A 174 -28.87 -5.83 -0.20
N ALA A 175 -28.98 -5.67 1.12
CA ALA A 175 -28.08 -4.82 1.90
C ALA A 175 -26.62 -5.30 1.83
N ILE A 176 -26.38 -6.62 1.90
CA ILE A 176 -25.03 -7.21 1.72
C ILE A 176 -24.47 -6.85 0.33
N GLY A 177 -25.27 -7.04 -0.72
CA GLY A 177 -24.85 -6.70 -2.08
C GLY A 177 -24.57 -5.21 -2.27
N ALA A 178 -25.38 -4.34 -1.66
CA ALA A 178 -25.22 -2.90 -1.73
C ALA A 178 -23.97 -2.41 -0.97
N ASP A 179 -23.63 -3.04 0.16
CA ASP A 179 -22.40 -2.77 0.91
C ASP A 179 -21.17 -3.15 0.07
N ALA A 180 -21.14 -4.38 -0.46
CA ALA A 180 -20.06 -4.86 -1.32
C ALA A 180 -19.90 -3.99 -2.59
N GLY A 181 -21.00 -3.60 -3.23
CA GLY A 181 -20.97 -2.74 -4.42
C GLY A 181 -20.45 -1.31 -4.17
N LYS A 182 -20.46 -0.85 -2.92
CA LYS A 182 -19.91 0.46 -2.50
C LYS A 182 -18.50 0.35 -1.92
N ALA A 183 -18.01 -0.86 -1.66
CA ALA A 183 -16.74 -1.07 -1.01
C ALA A 183 -15.59 -0.58 -1.91
N VAL A 184 -14.79 0.36 -1.38
CA VAL A 184 -13.57 0.83 -2.02
C VAL A 184 -12.38 0.11 -1.39
N THR A 185 -11.62 -0.63 -2.18
CA THR A 185 -10.38 -1.26 -1.71
C THR A 185 -9.30 -0.19 -1.51
N VAL A 186 -9.05 0.18 -0.26
CA VAL A 186 -8.01 1.13 0.12
C VAL A 186 -6.76 0.41 0.61
N ALA A 187 -5.59 0.92 0.21
CA ALA A 187 -4.31 0.40 0.66
C ALA A 187 -3.97 0.91 2.06
N ASN A 188 -3.54 0.03 2.96
CA ASN A 188 -3.15 0.39 4.32
C ASN A 188 -1.76 1.05 4.33
N GLY A 189 -1.72 2.38 4.22
CA GLY A 189 -0.53 3.20 4.43
C GLY A 189 0.19 3.69 3.15
N PRO A 190 1.06 4.72 3.27
CA PRO A 190 1.67 5.41 2.12
C PRO A 190 2.46 4.50 1.17
N THR A 191 3.14 3.49 1.73
CA THR A 191 3.92 2.50 0.98
C THR A 191 3.03 1.60 0.13
N ALA A 192 1.87 1.18 0.65
CA ALA A 192 0.94 0.33 -0.07
C ALA A 192 0.19 1.12 -1.16
N ILE A 193 -0.08 2.42 -0.93
CA ILE A 193 -0.64 3.34 -1.94
C ILE A 193 0.34 3.50 -3.11
N ALA A 194 1.59 3.86 -2.84
CA ALA A 194 2.61 4.06 -3.87
C ALA A 194 2.91 2.76 -4.65
N ALA A 195 2.85 1.60 -3.98
CA ALA A 195 3.05 0.30 -4.58
C ALA A 195 1.90 -0.16 -5.50
N THR A 196 0.68 0.37 -5.36
CA THR A 196 -0.52 -0.15 -6.06
C THR A 196 -1.10 0.79 -7.13
N GLU A 197 -0.69 2.06 -7.18
CA GLU A 197 -1.20 3.04 -8.17
C GLU A 197 -0.68 2.83 -9.62
N GLY A 198 0.32 1.98 -9.86
CA GLY A 198 0.90 1.72 -11.19
C GLY A 198 0.46 0.40 -11.85
N ARG A 199 0.23 0.42 -13.17
CA ARG A 199 -0.18 -0.75 -14.01
C ARG A 199 0.93 -1.77 -14.30
N ARG A 200 2.20 -1.49 -13.98
CA ARG A 200 3.36 -2.39 -14.15
C ARG A 200 4.19 -2.36 -12.88
N SER A 201 4.81 -3.45 -12.45
CA SER A 201 5.74 -3.49 -11.32
C SER A 201 7.05 -2.80 -11.70
N GLY A 202 6.96 -1.52 -12.05
CA GLY A 202 7.99 -0.80 -12.79
C GLY A 202 8.82 0.07 -11.87
N LEU A 203 10.09 0.23 -12.22
CA LEU A 203 11.03 1.16 -11.59
C LEU A 203 10.49 2.60 -11.44
N ALA A 204 9.51 3.00 -12.26
CA ALA A 204 8.78 4.25 -12.11
C ALA A 204 7.96 4.35 -10.80
N ASP A 205 7.37 3.25 -10.34
CA ASP A 205 6.62 3.21 -9.07
C ASP A 205 7.59 3.25 -7.88
N PHE A 206 8.77 2.64 -8.00
CA PHE A 206 9.84 2.80 -7.01
C PHE A 206 10.29 4.26 -6.92
N LEU A 207 10.57 4.91 -8.06
CA LEU A 207 10.94 6.33 -8.10
C LEU A 207 9.85 7.20 -7.47
N LYS A 208 8.58 6.89 -7.72
CA LYS A 208 7.45 7.58 -7.08
C LYS A 208 7.43 7.39 -5.57
N ALA A 209 7.58 6.15 -5.09
CA ALA A 209 7.64 5.84 -3.66
C ALA A 209 8.84 6.51 -2.98
N PHE A 210 9.99 6.54 -3.66
CA PHE A 210 11.20 7.17 -3.16
C PHE A 210 11.06 8.70 -3.10
N GLU A 211 10.58 9.36 -4.16
CA GLU A 211 10.33 10.80 -4.15
C GLU A 211 9.25 11.19 -3.11
N ALA A 212 8.22 10.36 -2.91
CA ALA A 212 7.22 10.58 -1.85
C ALA A 212 7.79 10.41 -0.43
N SER A 213 8.71 9.45 -0.24
CA SER A 213 9.39 9.22 1.04
C SER A 213 10.37 10.37 1.34
N LEU A 214 11.06 10.89 0.32
CA LEU A 214 11.86 12.11 0.42
C LEU A 214 10.98 13.33 0.76
N ASP A 215 9.81 13.48 0.12
CA ASP A 215 8.88 14.57 0.43
C ASP A 215 8.36 14.51 1.88
N SER A 216 8.10 13.30 2.37
CA SER A 216 7.67 13.05 3.74
C SER A 216 8.73 13.43 4.77
N ASN A 217 10.01 13.38 4.40
CA ASN A 217 11.15 13.72 5.26
C ASN A 217 11.68 15.15 5.03
N ARG A 218 10.90 16.01 4.37
CA ARG A 218 11.24 17.43 4.21
C ARG A 218 11.08 18.19 5.52
N ALA A 219 11.85 19.27 5.66
CA ALA A 219 11.74 20.21 6.78
C ALA A 219 10.30 20.73 6.99
N ARG A 220 9.55 20.99 5.91
CA ARG A 220 8.12 21.40 6.00
C ARG A 220 7.19 20.33 6.58
N ARG A 221 7.63 19.08 6.66
CA ARG A 221 6.90 17.94 7.23
C ARG A 221 7.61 17.36 8.46
N HIS A 222 8.38 18.19 9.16
CA HIS A 222 9.12 17.81 10.38
C HIS A 222 10.26 16.80 10.17
N GLY A 223 10.77 16.65 8.94
CA GLY A 223 11.99 15.89 8.67
C GLY A 223 13.25 16.77 8.58
N TRP A 224 14.39 16.17 8.24
CA TRP A 224 15.70 16.84 8.20
C TRP A 224 16.15 17.24 6.79
N ILE A 225 15.44 16.83 5.75
CA ILE A 225 15.86 17.10 4.37
C ILE A 225 15.36 18.50 3.94
N PRO A 226 16.21 19.37 3.36
CA PRO A 226 15.80 20.69 2.90
C PRO A 226 14.63 20.64 1.91
N ASN A 227 13.72 21.62 1.99
CA ASN A 227 12.56 21.71 1.09
C ASN A 227 12.95 21.88 -0.39
N SER A 228 14.11 22.50 -0.65
CA SER A 228 14.64 22.75 -1.99
C SER A 228 15.46 21.60 -2.55
N PHE A 229 15.74 20.55 -1.77
CA PHE A 229 16.60 19.46 -2.22
C PHE A 229 15.95 18.67 -3.35
N SER A 230 16.72 18.46 -4.42
CA SER A 230 16.36 17.58 -5.52
C SER A 230 17.64 17.02 -6.12
N LEU A 231 17.65 15.72 -6.39
CA LEU A 231 18.75 15.07 -7.10
C LEU A 231 18.63 15.32 -8.61
N SER A 232 19.77 15.42 -9.27
CA SER A 232 19.86 15.31 -10.72
C SER A 232 19.35 13.95 -11.20
N ASP A 233 18.91 13.90 -12.46
CA ASP A 233 18.42 12.66 -13.07
C ASP A 233 19.51 11.57 -13.09
N ASN A 234 20.78 11.96 -13.22
CA ASN A 234 21.93 11.05 -13.26
C ASN A 234 22.29 10.48 -11.87
N SER A 235 22.27 11.32 -10.83
CA SER A 235 22.50 10.85 -9.47
C SER A 235 21.37 9.95 -9.00
N MET A 236 20.13 10.29 -9.36
CA MET A 236 18.97 9.44 -9.09
C MET A 236 19.12 8.06 -9.76
N SER A 237 19.45 8.00 -11.05
CA SER A 237 19.61 6.72 -11.75
C SER A 237 20.74 5.87 -11.14
N SER A 238 21.88 6.49 -10.82
CA SER A 238 23.03 5.79 -10.23
C SER A 238 22.70 5.21 -8.85
N LEU A 239 22.03 6.00 -8.00
CA LEU A 239 21.57 5.55 -6.68
C LEU A 239 20.55 4.41 -6.78
N VAL A 240 19.55 4.53 -7.66
CA VAL A 240 18.52 3.49 -7.83
C VAL A 240 19.13 2.20 -8.34
N ASN A 241 19.99 2.26 -9.38
CA ASN A 241 20.66 1.08 -9.95
C ASN A 241 21.49 0.35 -8.88
N CYS A 242 22.27 1.08 -8.09
CA CYS A 242 23.10 0.48 -7.04
C CYS A 242 22.28 -0.05 -5.86
N ALA A 243 21.26 0.69 -5.43
CA ALA A 243 20.48 0.35 -4.23
C ALA A 243 19.52 -0.82 -4.47
N LEU A 244 18.95 -0.92 -5.68
CA LEU A 244 18.10 -2.05 -6.08
C LEU A 244 18.89 -3.23 -6.64
N GLU A 245 20.20 -3.06 -6.89
CA GLU A 245 21.06 -4.10 -7.49
C GLU A 245 20.51 -4.57 -8.84
N LEU A 246 20.22 -3.62 -9.71
CA LEU A 246 19.66 -3.92 -11.03
C LEU A 246 20.71 -4.58 -11.92
N GLU A 247 20.27 -5.60 -12.66
CA GLU A 247 21.07 -6.24 -13.70
C GLU A 247 21.29 -5.31 -14.90
N VAL A 248 22.30 -5.60 -15.72
CA VAL A 248 22.76 -4.72 -16.81
C VAL A 248 21.62 -4.36 -17.78
N ASP A 249 20.70 -5.30 -18.04
CA ASP A 249 19.54 -5.12 -18.91
C ASP A 249 18.37 -4.36 -18.26
N GLU A 250 18.39 -4.21 -16.94
CA GLU A 250 17.37 -3.51 -16.15
C GLU A 250 17.82 -2.11 -15.71
N LEU A 251 19.09 -1.75 -15.92
CA LEU A 251 19.64 -0.45 -15.55
C LEU A 251 18.83 0.70 -16.15
N ILE A 252 18.51 1.69 -15.32
CA ILE A 252 17.90 2.93 -15.77
C ILE A 252 18.97 3.98 -15.99
N ASP A 253 18.73 4.85 -16.97
CA ASP A 253 19.56 6.01 -17.26
C ASP A 253 18.87 7.30 -16.81
N SER A 254 19.60 8.41 -16.92
CA SER A 254 19.05 9.74 -16.65
C SER A 254 17.84 10.07 -17.54
N SER A 255 17.77 9.53 -18.77
CA SER A 255 16.63 9.75 -19.68
C SER A 255 15.33 9.13 -19.15
N PHE A 256 15.42 7.95 -18.53
CA PHE A 256 14.29 7.30 -17.87
C PHE A 256 13.76 8.14 -16.71
N VAL A 257 14.65 8.61 -15.82
CA VAL A 257 14.28 9.46 -14.67
C VAL A 257 13.65 10.76 -15.13
N LYS A 258 14.23 11.41 -16.15
CA LYS A 258 13.69 12.64 -16.73
C LYS A 258 12.26 12.46 -17.27
N ARG A 259 12.02 11.39 -18.05
CA ARG A 259 10.69 11.04 -18.58
C ARG A 259 9.70 10.74 -17.45
N PHE A 260 10.15 10.06 -16.39
CA PHE A 260 9.34 9.83 -15.20
C PHE A 260 8.89 11.15 -14.56
N ARG A 261 9.83 12.05 -14.24
CA ARG A 261 9.52 13.34 -13.62
C ARG A 261 8.65 14.23 -14.49
N GLN A 262 8.83 14.21 -15.82
CA GLN A 262 7.97 14.93 -16.75
C GLN A 262 6.51 14.45 -16.64
N ARG A 263 6.27 13.14 -16.66
CA ARG A 263 4.92 12.58 -16.52
C ARG A 263 4.26 12.93 -15.20
N GLU A 264 5.01 12.92 -14.10
CA GLU A 264 4.45 13.30 -12.79
C GLU A 264 4.08 14.79 -12.73
N ARG A 265 4.86 15.68 -13.36
CA ARG A 265 4.50 17.10 -13.51
C ARG A 265 3.24 17.31 -14.34
N GLU A 266 3.11 16.59 -15.46
CA GLU A 266 1.92 16.66 -16.32
C GLU A 266 0.66 16.20 -15.58
N LYS A 267 0.74 15.13 -14.80
CA LYS A 267 -0.36 14.65 -13.94
C LYS A 267 -0.71 15.64 -12.83
N ALA A 268 0.28 16.27 -12.20
CA ALA A 268 0.03 17.29 -11.20
C ALA A 268 -0.69 18.51 -11.82
N ALA A 269 -0.26 18.92 -13.02
CA ALA A 269 -0.89 20.03 -13.74
C ALA A 269 -2.31 19.71 -14.24
N SER A 270 -2.62 18.46 -14.57
CA SER A 270 -3.98 18.06 -14.93
C SER A 270 -4.92 18.05 -13.72
N ARG A 271 -4.46 17.53 -12.57
CA ARG A 271 -5.26 17.51 -11.33
C ARG A 271 -5.67 18.90 -10.86
N VAL A 272 -4.78 19.89 -10.97
CA VAL A 272 -5.08 21.28 -10.58
C VAL A 272 -6.05 21.98 -11.54
N LYS A 273 -6.29 21.43 -12.74
CA LYS A 273 -7.28 21.99 -13.68
C LYS A 273 -8.69 21.42 -13.51
N ASP A 274 -8.80 20.28 -12.82
CA ASP A 274 -10.06 19.59 -12.60
C ASP A 274 -10.67 19.92 -11.21
N ASP A 275 -9.93 20.66 -10.36
CA ASP A 275 -10.37 21.25 -9.08
C ASP A 275 -10.73 22.75 -9.24
#